data_AF-A0A963LDU6-F1
#
_entry.id   AF-A0A963LDU6-F1
#
_cell.length_a   1.000
_cell.length_b   1.000
_cell.length_c   1.000
_cell.angle_alpha   90.00
_cell.angle_beta   90.00
_cell.angle_gamma   90.00
#
_symmetry.space_group_name_H-M   'P 1'
#
loop_
_entity.id
_entity.type
_entity.pdbx_description
1 polymer ?
#
loop_
_entity_poly.entity_id
_entity_poly.type
_entity_poly.pdbx_seq_one_letter_code
_entity_poly.pdbx_strand_id
1 'polypeptide(L)'
;LGHMRGGPAKAAVVSSAATGIISGSSIANVVTTGTFTIPLMKRVGYRPDQAGAVEVSSSVNGQLMPPVMGAAAFLMVEYVGIPYTEVIKHAFLPAIISYIALFYIVHLEALKADLKGLPRRSQATVGQRLVSFLSTVAGFIVLAGIVYYGIGWLKTLLPNAAIYLIGVGVLAAYLGLLWIGSRQPELKLDDPDAPVFELPETAPTLLSGLHYLLSVVVLIWCLMVEQLSPGLSAFWATMFMIFVMVTQRPIIAALRGRGDYGSALRIGFGDLLSGLESGARNMIGIGVATAAAGIIVGTVSLTGIGLVMTEVVELLSGGNLMIMLVLVAVVSLVLGMGLPTTANYIVVSTLMAPVVVELGAQSGLIVPLIAVHLFVFYFGLMADVTPPVGLASFAAAAIARTDPIKTGVTAFFYSMRTAILPFLFIFNTQLLMIGIDSVWHLLLTMASATLAMLLFAAATQGYFLVRSRFYESLLLLLITFTLFRPGFWWDMVYPPYKDVPAAELMKLVGEAPDGASKRVWIEGTNLDGKDIRKGVLLPLGKTAPARERLAAIGMTVVPLGDEMQIAQVKFGSRAEKLGIEQGFKIATIEMPAERPDKEWMFIPALALLALVVVVQRRRLKAGAPPSAPRAAAA
;
A
#
# COMPACT_ATOMS: atom_id res chain seq x y z
N LEU A 1 24.10 -0.31 1.12
CA LEU A 1 23.51 -0.96 2.32
C LEU A 1 24.28 -2.22 2.78
N GLY A 2 25.12 -2.85 1.93
CA GLY A 2 25.80 -4.13 2.22
C GLY A 2 26.73 -4.20 3.45
N HIS A 3 27.19 -3.06 3.96
CA HIS A 3 28.03 -3.01 5.17
C HIS A 3 27.26 -3.16 6.49
N MET A 4 25.93 -3.08 6.46
CA MET A 4 25.11 -3.28 7.66
C MET A 4 24.95 -4.78 7.95
N ARG A 5 24.65 -5.13 9.20
CA ARG A 5 24.16 -6.48 9.52
C ARG A 5 22.87 -6.75 8.75
N GLY A 6 22.83 -7.86 8.01
CA GLY A 6 21.78 -8.17 7.04
C GLY A 6 21.78 -7.27 5.80
N GLY A 7 22.93 -6.69 5.45
CA GLY A 7 23.07 -5.65 4.43
C GLY A 7 22.48 -6.02 3.06
N PRO A 8 22.78 -7.22 2.50
CA PRO A 8 22.17 -7.68 1.25
C PRO A 8 20.66 -7.81 1.31
N ALA A 9 20.10 -8.38 2.38
CA ALA A 9 18.67 -8.53 2.51
C ALA A 9 17.95 -7.17 2.68
N LYS A 10 18.59 -6.22 3.38
CA LYS A 10 18.12 -4.83 3.44
C LYS A 10 18.17 -4.14 2.07
N ALA A 11 19.22 -4.41 1.29
CA ALA A 11 19.33 -3.92 -0.07
C ALA A 11 18.25 -4.53 -0.97
N ALA A 12 17.97 -5.83 -0.82
CA ALA A 12 16.89 -6.52 -1.51
C ALA A 12 15.55 -5.82 -1.23
N VAL A 13 15.19 -5.63 0.04
CA VAL A 13 13.94 -4.94 0.42
C VAL A 13 13.80 -3.58 -0.25
N VAL A 14 14.85 -2.76 -0.28
CA VAL A 14 14.81 -1.42 -0.89
C VAL A 14 14.78 -1.50 -2.41
N SER A 15 15.52 -2.44 -3.01
CA SER A 15 15.55 -2.65 -4.47
C SER A 15 14.20 -3.15 -4.97
N SER A 16 13.62 -4.16 -4.33
CA SER A 16 12.28 -4.65 -4.67
C SER A 16 11.22 -3.59 -4.38
N ALA A 17 11.43 -2.67 -3.41
CA ALA A 17 10.53 -1.52 -3.24
C ALA A 17 10.55 -0.61 -4.47
N ALA A 18 11.74 -0.24 -4.95
CA ALA A 18 11.90 0.63 -6.11
C ALA A 18 11.33 -0.02 -7.39
N THR A 19 11.60 -1.30 -7.62
CA THR A 19 11.01 -2.04 -8.74
C THR A 19 9.51 -2.22 -8.57
N GLY A 20 9.05 -2.52 -7.35
CA GLY A 20 7.65 -2.74 -7.01
C GLY A 20 6.77 -1.52 -7.26
N ILE A 21 7.30 -0.32 -6.95
CA ILE A 21 6.67 0.97 -7.28
C ILE A 21 6.28 1.06 -8.76
N ILE A 22 7.07 0.48 -9.66
CA ILE A 22 6.87 0.57 -11.11
C ILE A 22 6.05 -0.63 -11.61
N SER A 23 6.45 -1.84 -11.21
CA SER A 23 5.90 -3.08 -11.75
C SER A 23 4.51 -3.40 -11.20
N GLY A 24 4.25 -3.10 -9.92
CA GLY A 24 2.98 -3.44 -9.26
C GLY A 24 2.64 -4.94 -9.28
N SER A 25 3.61 -5.83 -9.50
CA SER A 25 3.45 -7.28 -9.59
C SER A 25 4.49 -7.98 -8.73
N SER A 26 4.04 -8.81 -7.80
CA SER A 26 4.93 -9.58 -6.91
C SER A 26 5.79 -10.56 -7.69
N ILE A 27 5.21 -11.32 -8.62
CA ILE A 27 5.91 -12.35 -9.39
C ILE A 27 6.97 -11.73 -10.29
N ALA A 28 6.61 -10.66 -11.02
CA ALA A 28 7.55 -9.97 -11.90
C ALA A 28 8.72 -9.38 -11.11
N ASN A 29 8.45 -8.83 -9.92
CA ASN A 29 9.47 -8.28 -9.04
C ASN A 29 10.42 -9.37 -8.50
N VAL A 30 9.91 -10.53 -8.08
CA VAL A 30 10.72 -11.69 -7.68
C VAL A 30 11.61 -12.18 -8.83
N VAL A 31 11.08 -12.26 -10.06
CA VAL A 31 11.86 -12.76 -11.21
C VAL A 31 12.92 -11.76 -11.64
N THR A 32 12.67 -10.45 -11.51
CA THR A 32 13.60 -9.40 -11.95
C THR A 32 14.67 -9.09 -10.91
N THR A 33 14.28 -8.84 -9.66
CA THR A 33 15.22 -8.48 -8.59
C THR A 33 15.75 -9.71 -7.86
N GLY A 34 14.92 -10.73 -7.66
CA GLY A 34 15.27 -11.96 -6.95
C GLY A 34 16.41 -12.76 -7.57
N THR A 35 16.57 -12.71 -8.90
CA THR A 35 17.70 -13.34 -9.61
C THR A 35 19.05 -12.83 -9.13
N PHE A 36 19.13 -11.59 -8.66
CA PHE A 36 20.36 -10.98 -8.12
C PHE A 36 20.38 -10.98 -6.58
N THR A 37 19.25 -10.68 -5.95
CA THR A 37 19.19 -10.50 -4.48
C THR A 37 19.22 -11.82 -3.72
N ILE A 38 18.54 -12.87 -4.21
CA ILE A 38 18.47 -14.17 -3.51
C ILE A 38 19.85 -14.84 -3.44
N PRO A 39 20.64 -14.96 -4.53
CA PRO A 39 22.00 -15.49 -4.44
C PRO A 39 22.89 -14.68 -3.52
N LEU A 40 22.79 -13.34 -3.56
CA LEU A 40 23.57 -12.46 -2.70
C LEU A 40 23.25 -12.64 -1.21
N MET A 41 21.96 -12.78 -0.86
CA MET A 41 21.53 -13.08 0.51
C MET A 41 22.06 -14.43 1.00
N LYS A 42 22.00 -15.46 0.14
CA LYS A 42 22.54 -16.80 0.46
C LYS A 42 24.05 -16.75 0.73
N ARG A 43 24.81 -15.99 -0.07
CA ARG A 43 26.27 -15.85 0.08
C ARG A 43 26.69 -15.23 1.41
N VAL A 44 25.87 -14.36 1.99
CA VAL A 44 26.15 -13.76 3.31
C VAL A 44 25.60 -14.56 4.49
N GLY A 45 25.01 -15.74 4.24
CA GLY A 45 24.62 -16.68 5.28
C GLY A 45 23.12 -16.80 5.56
N TYR A 46 22.23 -16.18 4.77
CA TYR A 46 20.79 -16.46 4.89
C TYR A 46 20.47 -17.87 4.40
N ARG A 47 19.55 -18.56 5.09
CA ARG A 47 19.02 -19.84 4.60
C ARG A 47 18.29 -19.63 3.26
N PRO A 48 18.32 -20.61 2.34
CA PRO A 48 17.68 -20.46 1.02
C PRO A 48 16.19 -20.07 1.08
N ASP A 49 15.41 -20.71 1.96
CA ASP A 49 14.00 -20.39 2.20
C ASP A 49 13.81 -18.99 2.79
N GLN A 50 14.71 -18.53 3.67
CA GLN A 50 14.65 -17.16 4.21
C GLN A 50 15.00 -16.11 3.14
N ALA A 51 16.01 -16.36 2.31
CA ALA A 51 16.38 -15.47 1.22
C ALA A 51 15.22 -15.32 0.22
N GLY A 52 14.61 -16.45 -0.18
CA GLY A 52 13.41 -16.44 -1.00
C GLY A 52 12.24 -15.71 -0.32
N ALA A 53 11.99 -15.97 0.96
CA ALA A 53 10.90 -15.35 1.70
C ALA A 53 11.05 -13.83 1.86
N VAL A 54 12.27 -13.33 2.09
CA VAL A 54 12.53 -11.88 2.14
C VAL A 54 12.15 -11.22 0.81
N GLU A 55 12.57 -11.84 -0.31
CA GLU A 55 12.29 -11.34 -1.65
C GLU A 55 10.79 -11.39 -2.00
N VAL A 56 10.11 -12.46 -1.61
CA VAL A 56 8.66 -12.59 -1.80
C VAL A 56 7.91 -11.53 -1.00
N SER A 57 8.23 -11.38 0.29
CA SER A 57 7.58 -10.41 1.16
C SER A 57 7.86 -8.96 0.76
N SER A 58 9.06 -8.65 0.24
CA SER A 58 9.34 -7.31 -0.32
C SER A 58 8.59 -7.10 -1.63
N SER A 59 8.54 -8.12 -2.49
CA SER A 59 7.85 -8.06 -3.77
C SER A 59 6.35 -7.84 -3.64
N VAL A 60 5.69 -8.51 -2.69
CA VAL A 60 4.25 -8.31 -2.41
C VAL A 60 3.97 -6.92 -1.85
N ASN A 61 4.84 -6.42 -0.97
CA ASN A 61 4.75 -5.04 -0.50
C ASN A 61 4.91 -4.03 -1.65
N GLY A 62 5.59 -4.38 -2.75
CA GLY A 62 5.72 -3.54 -3.95
C GLY A 62 4.38 -3.12 -4.54
N GLN A 63 3.39 -3.98 -4.44
CA GLN A 63 2.03 -3.76 -4.95
C GLN A 63 1.26 -2.73 -4.11
N LEU A 64 1.68 -2.51 -2.86
CA LEU A 64 1.09 -1.50 -1.97
C LEU A 64 1.71 -0.11 -2.17
N MET A 65 2.91 -0.04 -2.73
CA MET A 65 3.71 1.19 -2.70
C MET A 65 3.29 2.17 -3.81
N PRO A 66 2.88 3.40 -3.46
CA PRO A 66 2.70 4.46 -4.45
C PRO A 66 4.00 4.87 -5.14
N PRO A 67 3.96 5.48 -6.34
CA PRO A 67 2.76 6.05 -7.00
C PRO A 67 2.09 5.22 -8.10
N VAL A 68 2.47 3.98 -8.41
CA VAL A 68 1.76 3.17 -9.45
C VAL A 68 0.84 2.11 -8.82
N MET A 69 1.25 1.47 -7.72
CA MET A 69 0.42 0.54 -6.91
C MET A 69 -0.25 -0.62 -7.67
N GLY A 70 0.26 -0.96 -8.87
CA GLY A 70 -0.32 -1.99 -9.75
C GLY A 70 -1.69 -1.64 -10.34
N ALA A 71 -2.20 -2.51 -11.22
CA ALA A 71 -3.45 -2.27 -11.94
C ALA A 71 -4.70 -2.27 -11.03
N ALA A 72 -4.63 -2.91 -9.86
CA ALA A 72 -5.73 -2.92 -8.89
C ALA A 72 -6.06 -1.52 -8.36
N ALA A 73 -5.07 -0.64 -8.20
CA ALA A 73 -5.30 0.74 -7.77
C ALA A 73 -6.11 1.55 -8.80
N PHE A 74 -5.97 1.23 -10.10
CA PHE A 74 -6.79 1.85 -11.15
C PHE A 74 -8.25 1.41 -11.07
N LEU A 75 -8.51 0.12 -10.81
CA LEU A 75 -9.86 -0.37 -10.58
C LEU A 75 -10.47 0.19 -9.29
N MET A 76 -9.66 0.44 -8.27
CA MET A 76 -10.10 1.06 -7.03
C MET A 76 -10.61 2.50 -7.24
N VAL A 77 -9.99 3.27 -8.15
CA VAL A 77 -10.50 4.59 -8.57
C VAL A 77 -11.89 4.48 -9.17
N GLU A 78 -12.12 3.49 -10.04
CA GLU A 78 -13.40 3.27 -10.71
C GLU A 78 -14.51 2.82 -9.73
N TYR A 79 -14.21 1.87 -8.85
CA TYR A 79 -15.19 1.34 -7.88
C TYR A 79 -15.52 2.35 -6.78
N VAL A 80 -14.52 2.98 -6.18
CA VAL A 80 -14.71 3.93 -5.07
C VAL A 80 -15.20 5.29 -5.61
N GLY A 81 -14.86 5.65 -6.85
CA GLY A 81 -15.25 6.92 -7.46
C GLY A 81 -14.52 8.13 -6.86
N ILE A 82 -13.26 7.95 -6.48
CA ILE A 82 -12.37 9.01 -5.98
C ILE A 82 -11.14 9.15 -6.90
N PRO A 83 -10.54 10.34 -7.01
CA PRO A 83 -9.33 10.54 -7.82
C PRO A 83 -8.18 9.63 -7.39
N TYR A 84 -7.33 9.23 -8.34
CA TYR A 84 -6.15 8.38 -8.07
C TYR A 84 -5.21 8.99 -7.02
N THR A 85 -5.11 10.31 -6.97
CA THR A 85 -4.32 11.04 -5.96
C THR A 85 -4.79 10.77 -4.53
N GLU A 86 -6.10 10.63 -4.30
CA GLU A 86 -6.64 10.28 -2.98
C GLU A 86 -6.37 8.81 -2.66
N VAL A 87 -6.48 7.89 -3.63
CA VAL A 87 -6.10 6.48 -3.44
C VAL A 87 -4.63 6.36 -3.00
N ILE A 88 -3.72 7.05 -3.69
CA ILE A 88 -2.30 7.11 -3.31
C ILE A 88 -2.14 7.64 -1.89
N LYS A 89 -2.75 8.79 -1.59
CA LYS A 89 -2.63 9.46 -0.29
C LYS A 89 -3.05 8.52 0.85
N HIS A 90 -4.16 7.81 0.68
CA HIS A 90 -4.66 6.87 1.68
C HIS A 90 -3.76 5.64 1.84
N ALA A 91 -3.10 5.18 0.78
CA ALA A 91 -2.22 4.02 0.83
C ALA A 91 -0.76 4.31 1.22
N PHE A 92 -0.31 5.56 1.10
CA PHE A 92 1.08 5.95 1.27
C PHE A 92 1.66 5.61 2.65
N LEU A 93 1.00 6.08 3.72
CA LEU A 93 1.48 5.86 5.07
C LEU A 93 1.50 4.36 5.46
N PRO A 94 0.42 3.58 5.25
CA PRO A 94 0.43 2.14 5.49
C PRO A 94 1.52 1.39 4.71
N ALA A 95 1.74 1.76 3.44
CA ALA A 95 2.77 1.12 2.61
C ALA A 95 4.18 1.35 3.16
N ILE A 96 4.53 2.60 3.51
CA ILE A 96 5.83 2.95 4.10
C ILE A 96 6.04 2.19 5.40
N ILE A 97 5.04 2.20 6.28
CA ILE A 97 5.09 1.49 7.56
C ILE A 97 5.34 -0.01 7.34
N SER A 98 4.67 -0.63 6.36
CA SER A 98 4.87 -2.04 6.02
C SER A 98 6.31 -2.34 5.56
N TYR A 99 6.92 -1.44 4.79
CA TYR A 99 8.32 -1.57 4.37
C TYR A 99 9.33 -1.35 5.49
N ILE A 100 9.12 -0.35 6.35
CA ILE A 100 9.96 -0.13 7.53
C ILE A 100 9.93 -1.37 8.43
N ALA A 101 8.76 -1.94 8.64
CA ALA A 101 8.59 -3.15 9.42
C ALA A 101 9.26 -4.37 8.76
N LEU A 102 9.21 -4.52 7.42
CA LEU A 102 9.97 -5.56 6.71
C LEU A 102 11.47 -5.40 6.89
N PHE A 103 11.96 -4.19 6.68
CA PHE A 103 13.38 -3.85 6.82
C PHE A 103 13.87 -4.17 8.23
N TYR A 104 13.02 -3.95 9.24
CA TYR A 104 13.30 -4.32 10.62
C TYR A 104 13.26 -5.83 10.85
N ILE A 105 12.30 -6.58 10.31
CA ILE A 105 12.29 -8.06 10.39
C ILE A 105 13.59 -8.63 9.81
N VAL A 106 14.02 -8.14 8.65
CA VAL A 106 15.29 -8.56 8.03
C VAL A 106 16.47 -8.25 8.94
N HIS A 107 16.43 -7.12 9.66
CA HIS A 107 17.45 -6.80 10.65
C HIS A 107 17.42 -7.76 11.85
N LEU A 108 16.24 -8.09 12.36
CA LEU A 108 16.06 -9.05 13.47
C LEU A 108 16.53 -10.44 13.07
N GLU A 109 16.24 -10.89 11.85
CA GLU A 109 16.76 -12.16 11.31
C GLU A 109 18.29 -12.17 11.23
N ALA A 110 18.90 -11.09 10.74
CA ALA A 110 20.35 -10.97 10.72
C ALA A 110 20.95 -11.03 12.13
N LEU A 111 20.28 -10.48 13.15
CA LEU A 111 20.72 -10.56 14.55
C LEU A 111 20.57 -11.98 15.11
N LYS A 112 19.46 -12.67 14.80
CA LYS A 112 19.23 -14.07 15.20
C LYS A 112 20.26 -15.02 14.59
N ALA A 113 20.70 -14.75 13.36
CA ALA A 113 21.69 -15.52 12.63
C ALA A 113 23.15 -15.03 12.81
N ASP A 114 23.39 -14.05 13.69
CA ASP A 114 24.71 -13.42 13.93
C ASP A 114 25.46 -12.99 12.65
N LEU A 115 24.71 -12.51 11.65
CA LEU A 115 25.28 -12.11 10.36
C LEU A 115 26.04 -10.78 10.48
N LYS A 116 27.30 -10.79 10.06
CA LYS A 116 28.16 -9.60 10.01
C LYS A 116 28.01 -8.86 8.68
N GLY A 117 28.21 -7.55 8.71
CA GLY A 117 28.20 -6.71 7.51
C GLY A 117 29.52 -6.81 6.75
N LEU A 118 29.48 -6.54 5.45
CA LEU A 118 30.69 -6.49 4.61
C LEU A 118 31.59 -5.29 4.99
N PRO A 119 32.92 -5.40 4.85
CA PRO A 119 33.84 -4.31 5.14
C PRO A 119 33.53 -3.06 4.29
N ARG A 120 33.57 -1.87 4.92
CA ARG A 120 33.30 -0.59 4.23
C ARG A 120 34.54 -0.10 3.48
N ARG A 121 34.37 0.29 2.21
CA ARG A 121 35.36 1.08 1.45
C ARG A 121 35.45 2.56 1.88
N SER A 122 34.37 3.16 2.37
CA SER A 122 34.31 4.59 2.73
C SER A 122 33.75 4.82 4.15
N GLN A 123 34.45 5.66 4.91
CA GLN A 123 34.09 6.08 6.27
C GLN A 123 33.37 7.43 6.32
N ALA A 124 32.42 7.70 5.42
CA ALA A 124 31.59 8.91 5.53
C ALA A 124 30.89 8.98 6.90
N THR A 125 31.02 10.13 7.58
CA THR A 125 30.46 10.36 8.92
C THR A 125 28.94 10.30 8.90
N VAL A 126 28.29 9.95 10.02
CA VAL A 126 26.82 9.90 10.13
C VAL A 126 26.18 11.23 9.69
N GLY A 127 26.77 12.36 10.09
CA GLY A 127 26.33 13.70 9.68
C GLY A 127 26.42 13.93 8.16
N GLN A 128 27.53 13.55 7.52
CA GLN A 128 27.69 13.68 6.06
C GLN A 128 26.66 12.84 5.30
N ARG A 129 26.33 11.64 5.81
CA ARG A 129 25.28 10.79 5.21
C ARG A 129 23.90 11.37 5.41
N LEU A 130 23.61 11.91 6.60
CA LEU A 130 22.34 12.56 6.86
C LEU A 130 22.17 13.77 5.94
N VAL A 131 23.21 14.60 5.81
CA VAL A 131 23.22 15.75 4.90
C VAL A 131 23.08 15.30 3.44
N SER A 132 23.80 14.27 2.99
CA SER A 132 23.70 13.74 1.62
C SER A 132 22.31 13.15 1.33
N PHE A 133 21.72 12.44 2.29
CA PHE A 133 20.37 11.89 2.17
C PHE A 133 19.33 13.01 2.14
N LEU A 134 19.39 13.93 3.11
CA LEU A 134 18.48 15.07 3.19
C LEU A 134 18.63 15.98 1.97
N SER A 135 19.84 16.20 1.45
CA SER A 135 20.05 17.01 0.25
C SER A 135 19.53 16.32 -1.02
N THR A 136 19.61 14.99 -1.10
CA THR A 136 19.04 14.23 -2.22
C THR A 136 17.52 14.22 -2.16
N VAL A 137 16.94 14.01 -0.97
CA VAL A 137 15.48 14.08 -0.76
C VAL A 137 14.97 15.49 -1.00
N ALA A 138 15.61 16.51 -0.44
CA ALA A 138 15.26 17.92 -0.67
C ALA A 138 15.41 18.29 -2.16
N GLY A 139 16.49 17.83 -2.82
CA GLY A 139 16.69 18.03 -4.25
C GLY A 139 15.58 17.41 -5.09
N PHE A 140 15.12 16.21 -4.74
CA PHE A 140 14.00 15.56 -5.40
C PHE A 140 12.67 16.30 -5.15
N ILE A 141 12.41 16.74 -3.92
CA ILE A 141 11.22 17.52 -3.57
C ILE A 141 11.21 18.87 -4.31
N VAL A 142 12.34 19.57 -4.34
CA VAL A 142 12.49 20.84 -5.04
C VAL A 142 12.32 20.64 -6.53
N LEU A 143 12.93 19.61 -7.12
CA LEU A 143 12.74 19.28 -8.54
C LEU A 143 11.27 18.96 -8.85
N ALA A 144 10.63 18.12 -8.04
CA ALA A 144 9.22 17.80 -8.18
C ALA A 144 8.34 19.05 -8.04
N GLY A 145 8.65 19.95 -7.10
CA GLY A 145 7.97 21.22 -6.92
C GLY A 145 8.15 22.17 -8.10
N ILE A 146 9.37 22.30 -8.62
CA ILE A 146 9.67 23.11 -9.82
C ILE A 146 8.88 22.59 -11.02
N VAL A 147 8.86 21.26 -11.22
CA VAL A 147 8.12 20.64 -12.32
C VAL A 147 6.62 20.87 -12.14
N TYR A 148 6.09 20.63 -10.93
CA TYR A 148 4.67 20.78 -10.61
C TYR A 148 4.18 22.24 -10.78
N TYR A 149 4.81 23.18 -10.08
CA TYR A 149 4.42 24.60 -10.13
C TYR A 149 4.81 25.25 -11.46
N GLY A 150 5.98 24.91 -12.02
CA GLY A 150 6.44 25.46 -13.28
C GLY A 150 5.51 25.10 -14.44
N ILE A 151 5.05 23.85 -14.50
CA ILE A 151 4.06 23.45 -15.51
C ILE A 151 2.67 24.02 -15.19
N GLY A 152 2.30 24.12 -13.90
CA GLY A 152 1.06 24.78 -13.49
C GLY A 152 0.99 26.23 -14.00
N TRP A 153 2.04 27.01 -13.81
CA TRP A 153 2.14 28.37 -14.34
C TRP A 153 2.11 28.41 -15.87
N LEU A 154 2.84 27.49 -16.51
CA LEU A 154 2.87 27.40 -17.97
C LEU A 154 1.47 27.20 -18.58
N LYS A 155 0.64 26.38 -17.94
CA LYS A 155 -0.76 26.19 -18.35
C LYS A 155 -1.63 27.42 -18.14
N THR A 156 -1.41 28.17 -17.06
CA THR A 156 -2.16 29.41 -16.83
C THR A 156 -1.77 30.52 -17.81
N LEU A 157 -0.49 30.57 -18.20
CA LEU A 157 0.04 31.61 -19.09
C LEU A 157 -0.19 31.30 -20.57
N LEU A 158 -0.09 30.03 -20.99
CA LEU A 158 -0.17 29.62 -22.39
C LEU A 158 -0.95 28.30 -22.58
N PRO A 159 -2.29 28.29 -22.45
CA PRO A 159 -3.09 27.07 -22.43
C PRO A 159 -2.92 26.19 -23.68
N ASN A 160 -2.88 26.81 -24.87
CA ASN A 160 -2.80 26.10 -26.14
C ASN A 160 -1.39 25.62 -26.50
N ALA A 161 -0.35 26.23 -25.91
CA ALA A 161 1.05 25.87 -26.16
C ALA A 161 1.66 25.01 -25.04
N ALA A 162 1.02 24.93 -23.87
CA ALA A 162 1.54 24.22 -22.71
C ALA A 162 1.91 22.76 -23.00
N ILE A 163 1.06 22.02 -23.73
CA ILE A 163 1.32 20.61 -24.04
C ILE A 163 2.58 20.43 -24.92
N TYR A 164 2.79 21.31 -25.89
CA TYR A 164 3.97 21.27 -26.76
C TYR A 164 5.24 21.64 -25.99
N LEU A 165 5.15 22.66 -25.13
CA LEU A 165 6.28 23.10 -24.30
C LEU A 165 6.66 22.05 -23.25
N ILE A 166 5.69 21.37 -22.64
CA ILE A 166 5.93 20.21 -21.77
C ILE A 166 6.61 19.10 -22.56
N GLY A 167 6.11 18.78 -23.76
CA GLY A 167 6.71 17.77 -24.64
C GLY A 167 8.18 18.08 -24.99
N VAL A 168 8.48 19.33 -25.32
CA VAL A 168 9.87 19.79 -25.54
C VAL A 168 10.70 19.68 -24.26
N GLY A 169 10.14 20.03 -23.10
CA GLY A 169 10.80 19.89 -21.81
C GLY A 169 11.16 18.43 -21.47
N VAL A 170 10.23 17.49 -21.70
CA VAL A 170 10.46 16.06 -21.52
C VAL A 170 11.54 15.56 -22.49
N LEU A 171 11.51 16.00 -23.75
CA LEU A 171 12.53 15.64 -24.74
C LEU A 171 13.92 16.20 -24.38
N ALA A 172 13.98 17.43 -23.89
CA ALA A 172 15.23 18.04 -23.41
C ALA A 172 15.78 17.30 -22.19
N ALA A 173 14.90 16.94 -21.24
CA ALA A 173 15.28 16.11 -20.09
C ALA A 173 15.80 14.74 -20.54
N TYR A 174 15.14 14.10 -21.50
CA TYR A 174 15.59 12.83 -22.07
C TYR A 174 17.00 12.93 -22.67
N LEU A 175 17.25 13.91 -23.54
CA LEU A 175 18.57 14.12 -24.14
C LEU A 175 19.64 14.45 -23.10
N GLY A 176 19.30 15.27 -22.10
CA GLY A 176 20.18 15.58 -20.97
C GLY A 176 20.56 14.33 -20.15
N LEU A 177 19.59 13.46 -19.86
CA LEU A 177 19.84 12.19 -19.16
C LEU A 177 20.70 11.24 -19.99
N LEU A 178 20.49 11.14 -21.31
CA LEU A 178 21.36 10.36 -22.20
C LEU A 178 22.78 10.91 -22.26
N TRP A 179 22.95 12.23 -22.21
CA TRP A 179 24.28 12.86 -22.13
C TRP A 179 24.99 12.59 -20.81
N ILE A 180 24.27 12.52 -19.69
CA ILE A 180 24.84 12.08 -18.41
C ILE A 180 25.22 10.59 -18.48
N GLY A 181 24.33 9.74 -19.02
CA GLY A 181 24.56 8.30 -19.15
C GLY A 181 25.71 7.94 -20.09
N SER A 182 25.89 8.70 -21.18
CA SER A 182 26.97 8.45 -22.14
C SER A 182 28.37 8.67 -21.54
N ARG A 183 28.50 9.52 -20.52
CA ARG A 183 29.73 9.81 -19.78
C ARG A 183 30.11 8.74 -18.76
N GLN A 184 29.20 7.81 -18.44
CA GLN A 184 29.48 6.70 -17.53
C GLN A 184 30.13 5.52 -18.29
N PRO A 185 30.97 4.72 -17.62
CA PRO A 185 31.50 3.49 -18.20
C PRO A 185 30.37 2.52 -18.55
N GLU A 186 30.57 1.69 -19.58
CA GLU A 186 29.60 0.65 -19.92
C GLU A 186 29.49 -0.36 -18.78
N LEU A 187 28.25 -0.56 -18.31
CA LEU A 187 27.95 -1.59 -17.33
C LEU A 187 28.19 -2.96 -17.94
N LYS A 188 29.08 -3.73 -17.32
CA LYS A 188 29.25 -5.16 -17.63
C LYS A 188 28.26 -5.93 -16.75
N LEU A 189 27.62 -6.95 -17.33
CA LEU A 189 26.86 -7.91 -16.56
C LEU A 189 27.82 -8.69 -15.66
N ASP A 190 27.63 -8.57 -14.34
CA ASP A 190 28.39 -9.35 -13.35
C ASP A 190 28.02 -10.83 -13.46
N ASP A 191 29.01 -11.71 -13.32
CA ASP A 191 28.82 -13.16 -13.30
C ASP A 191 28.02 -13.56 -12.02
N PRO A 192 26.82 -14.16 -12.16
CA PRO A 192 25.99 -14.60 -11.04
C PRO A 192 26.65 -15.62 -10.12
N ASP A 193 27.72 -16.29 -10.55
CA ASP A 193 28.42 -17.34 -9.82
C ASP A 193 29.79 -16.89 -9.26
N ALA A 194 30.28 -15.70 -9.62
CA ALA A 194 31.55 -15.17 -9.11
C ALA A 194 31.45 -14.71 -7.64
N PRO A 195 32.49 -14.96 -6.81
CA PRO A 195 32.52 -14.51 -5.41
C PRO A 195 32.53 -12.98 -5.31
N VAL A 196 31.56 -12.42 -4.58
CA VAL A 196 31.42 -10.96 -4.38
C VAL A 196 32.33 -10.53 -3.24
N PHE A 197 33.55 -10.10 -3.59
CA PHE A 197 34.51 -9.55 -2.62
C PHE A 197 34.31 -8.06 -2.35
N GLU A 198 33.67 -7.33 -3.27
CA GLU A 198 33.46 -5.88 -3.19
C GLU A 198 32.07 -5.48 -3.69
N LEU A 199 31.53 -4.39 -3.14
CA LEU A 199 30.23 -3.85 -3.57
C LEU A 199 30.40 -3.03 -4.85
N PRO A 200 29.53 -3.18 -5.87
CA PRO A 200 29.57 -2.35 -7.07
C PRO A 200 29.28 -0.88 -6.75
N GLU A 201 29.81 0.02 -7.57
CA GLU A 201 29.61 1.46 -7.39
C GLU A 201 28.18 1.87 -7.75
N THR A 202 27.51 2.53 -6.81
CA THR A 202 26.09 2.88 -6.95
C THR A 202 25.84 4.02 -7.93
N ALA A 203 26.75 5.01 -7.98
CA ALA A 203 26.55 6.21 -8.78
C ALA A 203 26.63 5.95 -10.30
N PRO A 204 27.63 5.24 -10.84
CA PRO A 204 27.71 4.98 -12.28
C PRO A 204 26.51 4.17 -12.79
N THR A 205 26.13 3.14 -12.04
CA THR A 205 25.01 2.24 -12.35
C THR A 205 23.67 2.96 -12.39
N LEU A 206 23.42 3.85 -11.42
CA LEU A 206 22.19 4.64 -11.40
C LEU A 206 22.16 5.63 -12.56
N LEU A 207 23.23 6.41 -12.74
CA LEU A 207 23.31 7.47 -13.74
C LEU A 207 23.21 6.95 -15.18
N SER A 208 23.65 5.72 -15.46
CA SER A 208 23.51 5.10 -16.77
C SER A 208 22.08 4.67 -17.13
N GLY A 209 21.17 4.55 -16.15
CA GLY A 209 19.81 4.04 -16.35
C GLY A 209 18.68 5.07 -16.11
N LEU A 210 19.00 6.30 -15.72
CA LEU A 210 17.99 7.29 -15.32
C LEU A 210 16.97 7.63 -16.43
N HIS A 211 17.35 7.54 -17.69
CA HIS A 211 16.48 7.86 -18.82
C HIS A 211 15.27 6.91 -18.94
N TYR A 212 15.35 5.69 -18.41
CA TYR A 212 14.21 4.76 -18.35
C TYR A 212 13.11 5.24 -17.38
N LEU A 213 13.50 5.90 -16.28
CA LEU A 213 12.55 6.41 -15.27
C LEU A 213 11.67 7.53 -15.79
N LEU A 214 12.07 8.20 -16.88
CA LEU A 214 11.30 9.29 -17.47
C LEU A 214 9.94 8.80 -18.00
N SER A 215 9.82 7.55 -18.44
CA SER A 215 8.53 6.92 -18.79
C SER A 215 7.58 6.83 -17.58
N VAL A 216 8.12 6.51 -16.40
CA VAL A 216 7.38 6.48 -15.14
C VAL A 216 6.98 7.88 -14.70
N VAL A 217 7.85 8.88 -14.91
CA VAL A 217 7.51 10.29 -14.67
C VAL A 217 6.34 10.73 -15.57
N VAL A 218 6.34 10.36 -16.85
CA VAL A 218 5.21 10.64 -17.77
C VAL A 218 3.93 9.97 -17.28
N LEU A 219 4.00 8.70 -16.84
CA LEU A 219 2.85 7.98 -16.26
C LEU A 219 2.28 8.73 -15.04
N ILE A 220 3.13 9.03 -14.07
CA ILE A 220 2.75 9.71 -12.82
C ILE A 220 2.20 11.10 -13.13
N TRP A 221 2.81 11.82 -14.08
CA TRP A 221 2.35 13.15 -14.49
C TRP A 221 0.93 13.11 -15.06
N CYS A 222 0.69 12.26 -16.05
CA CYS A 222 -0.62 12.08 -16.67
C CYS A 222 -1.69 11.68 -15.64
N LEU A 223 -1.30 10.87 -14.65
CA LEU A 223 -2.26 10.32 -13.70
C LEU A 223 -2.52 11.23 -12.49
N MET A 224 -1.48 11.86 -11.92
CA MET A 224 -1.60 12.68 -10.71
C MET A 224 -1.86 14.16 -11.01
N VAL A 225 -1.26 14.69 -12.07
CA VAL A 225 -1.31 16.13 -12.37
C VAL A 225 -2.39 16.43 -13.39
N GLU A 226 -2.40 15.72 -14.52
CA GLU A 226 -3.46 15.87 -15.53
C GLU A 226 -4.76 15.17 -15.13
N GLN A 227 -4.71 14.24 -14.16
CA GLN A 227 -5.83 13.42 -13.73
C GLN A 227 -6.53 12.71 -14.91
N LEU A 228 -5.75 12.31 -15.92
CA LEU A 228 -6.25 11.51 -17.03
C LEU A 228 -6.70 10.15 -16.53
N SER A 229 -7.54 9.48 -17.31
CA SER A 229 -7.93 8.10 -16.99
C SER A 229 -6.68 7.21 -16.90
N PRO A 230 -6.68 6.17 -16.04
CA PRO A 230 -5.53 5.28 -15.91
C PRO A 230 -5.09 4.65 -17.23
N GLY A 231 -6.04 4.26 -18.08
CA GLY A 231 -5.75 3.71 -19.41
C GLY A 231 -5.04 4.70 -20.33
N LEU A 232 -5.47 5.97 -20.36
CA LEU A 232 -4.83 7.00 -21.19
C LEU A 232 -3.43 7.35 -20.68
N SER A 233 -3.24 7.38 -19.37
CA SER A 233 -1.92 7.60 -18.75
C SER A 233 -0.94 6.47 -19.09
N ALA A 234 -1.38 5.22 -19.02
CA ALA A 234 -0.58 4.05 -19.41
C ALA A 234 -0.20 4.07 -20.89
N PHE A 235 -1.12 4.50 -21.77
CA PHE A 235 -0.86 4.66 -23.20
C PHE A 235 0.31 5.62 -23.46
N TRP A 236 0.26 6.85 -22.92
CA TRP A 236 1.30 7.85 -23.13
C TRP A 236 2.66 7.43 -22.57
N ALA A 237 2.68 6.82 -21.38
CA ALA A 237 3.91 6.29 -20.79
C ALA A 237 4.53 5.18 -21.65
N THR A 238 3.69 4.29 -22.20
CA THR A 238 4.13 3.21 -23.09
C THR A 238 4.68 3.76 -24.41
N MET A 239 3.99 4.73 -25.03
CA MET A 239 4.48 5.39 -26.25
C MET A 239 5.84 6.06 -26.03
N PHE A 240 6.01 6.72 -24.88
CA PHE A 240 7.29 7.31 -24.52
C PHE A 240 8.38 6.26 -24.29
N MET A 241 8.05 5.12 -23.66
CA MET A 241 9.02 4.03 -23.49
C MET A 241 9.43 3.41 -24.83
N ILE A 242 8.50 3.23 -25.77
CA ILE A 242 8.82 2.78 -27.14
C ILE A 242 9.80 3.76 -27.80
N PHE A 243 9.53 5.06 -27.69
CA PHE A 243 10.43 6.10 -28.19
C PHE A 243 11.83 6.00 -27.56
N VAL A 244 11.93 5.83 -26.24
CA VAL A 244 13.21 5.67 -25.53
C VAL A 244 13.96 4.41 -25.99
N MET A 245 13.29 3.25 -26.09
CA MET A 245 13.94 1.99 -26.49
C MET A 245 14.60 2.07 -27.87
N VAL A 246 13.92 2.70 -28.83
CA VAL A 246 14.41 2.82 -30.21
C VAL A 246 15.52 3.87 -30.32
N THR A 247 15.44 4.98 -29.57
CA THR A 247 16.33 6.13 -29.76
C THR A 247 17.53 6.19 -28.83
N GLN A 248 17.52 5.51 -27.67
CA GLN A 248 18.59 5.63 -26.68
C GLN A 248 19.98 5.21 -27.19
N ARG A 249 20.06 4.04 -27.84
CA ARG A 249 21.33 3.44 -28.29
C ARG A 249 21.98 4.26 -29.41
N PRO A 250 21.26 4.69 -30.47
CA PRO A 250 21.85 5.53 -31.50
C PRO A 250 22.25 6.91 -30.99
N ILE A 251 21.49 7.50 -30.05
CA ILE A 251 21.86 8.79 -29.45
C ILE A 251 23.11 8.64 -28.57
N ILE A 252 23.20 7.59 -27.75
CA ILE A 252 24.41 7.32 -26.95
C ILE A 252 25.62 7.06 -27.85
N ALA A 253 25.45 6.32 -28.94
CA ALA A 253 26.52 6.11 -29.93
C ALA A 253 27.00 7.45 -30.51
N ALA A 254 26.08 8.36 -30.86
CA ALA A 254 26.41 9.70 -31.37
C ALA A 254 27.14 10.55 -30.34
N LEU A 255 26.66 10.54 -29.09
CA LEU A 255 27.27 11.29 -27.99
C LEU A 255 28.66 10.74 -27.60
N ARG A 256 28.92 9.45 -27.85
CA ARG A 256 30.24 8.81 -27.64
C ARG A 256 31.14 8.87 -28.87
N GLY A 257 30.69 9.46 -29.97
CA GLY A 257 31.45 9.54 -31.23
C GLY A 257 31.63 8.20 -31.94
N ARG A 258 30.75 7.21 -31.70
CA ARG A 258 30.76 5.92 -32.42
C ARG A 258 29.90 6.03 -33.68
N GLY A 259 30.43 5.58 -34.82
CA GLY A 259 29.78 5.67 -36.15
C GLY A 259 28.77 4.57 -36.47
N ASP A 260 28.37 3.76 -35.49
CA ASP A 260 27.60 2.52 -35.65
C ASP A 260 26.08 2.70 -35.49
N TYR A 261 25.55 3.87 -35.84
CA TYR A 261 24.14 4.29 -35.64
C TYR A 261 23.10 3.30 -36.17
N GLY A 262 23.31 2.77 -37.38
CA GLY A 262 22.38 1.83 -38.01
C GLY A 262 22.29 0.51 -37.26
N SER A 263 23.42 0.03 -36.72
CA SER A 263 23.45 -1.18 -35.90
C SER A 263 22.75 -0.94 -34.55
N ALA A 264 23.00 0.22 -33.93
CA ALA A 264 22.39 0.63 -32.67
C ALA A 264 20.86 0.75 -32.78
N LEU A 265 20.35 1.33 -33.87
CA LEU A 265 18.92 1.37 -34.19
C LEU A 265 18.33 -0.02 -34.36
N ARG A 266 18.99 -0.90 -35.13
CA ARG A 266 18.51 -2.26 -35.36
C ARG A 266 18.41 -3.06 -34.06
N ILE A 267 19.39 -2.90 -33.16
CA ILE A 267 19.34 -3.52 -31.83
C ILE A 267 18.20 -2.93 -31.01
N GLY A 268 17.99 -1.60 -31.01
CA GLY A 268 16.88 -0.96 -30.30
C GLY A 268 15.50 -1.44 -30.76
N PHE A 269 15.31 -1.65 -32.07
CA PHE A 269 14.10 -2.28 -32.60
C PHE A 269 13.97 -3.76 -32.21
N GLY A 270 15.07 -4.51 -32.18
CA GLY A 270 15.10 -5.89 -31.67
C GLY A 270 14.68 -5.97 -30.21
N ASP A 271 15.21 -5.09 -29.36
CA ASP A 271 14.83 -4.96 -27.95
C ASP A 271 13.33 -4.62 -27.83
N LEU A 272 12.82 -3.70 -28.65
CA LEU A 272 11.41 -3.33 -28.67
C LEU A 272 10.52 -4.53 -29.02
N LEU A 273 10.85 -5.27 -30.08
CA LEU A 273 10.09 -6.46 -30.48
C LEU A 273 10.10 -7.53 -29.37
N SER A 274 11.27 -7.79 -28.78
CA SER A 274 11.38 -8.73 -27.64
C SER A 274 10.60 -8.25 -26.42
N GLY A 275 10.57 -6.94 -26.17
CA GLY A 275 9.80 -6.32 -25.09
C GLY A 275 8.29 -6.44 -25.32
N LEU A 276 7.81 -6.19 -26.54
CA LEU A 276 6.41 -6.36 -26.93
C LEU A 276 5.98 -7.82 -26.85
N GLU A 277 6.82 -8.76 -27.29
CA GLU A 277 6.58 -10.19 -27.16
C GLU A 277 6.46 -10.61 -25.69
N SER A 278 7.39 -10.17 -24.84
CA SER A 278 7.38 -10.45 -23.41
C SER A 278 6.13 -9.86 -22.73
N GLY A 279 5.75 -8.63 -23.11
CA GLY A 279 4.53 -7.98 -22.65
C GLY A 279 3.28 -8.76 -23.05
N ALA A 280 3.19 -9.21 -24.31
CA ALA A 280 2.08 -10.03 -24.79
C ALA A 280 2.00 -11.37 -24.06
N ARG A 281 3.12 -12.08 -23.87
CA ARG A 281 3.18 -13.35 -23.13
C ARG A 281 2.72 -13.18 -21.68
N ASN A 282 3.17 -12.12 -21.01
CA ASN A 282 2.75 -11.79 -19.64
C ASN A 282 1.26 -11.42 -19.57
N MET A 283 0.70 -10.82 -20.63
CA MET A 283 -0.71 -10.43 -20.69
C MET A 283 -1.66 -11.62 -20.87
N ILE A 284 -1.23 -12.74 -21.47
CA ILE A 284 -2.09 -13.92 -21.68
C ILE A 284 -2.67 -14.41 -20.35
N GLY A 285 -1.82 -14.57 -19.32
CA GLY A 285 -2.26 -15.03 -18.00
C GLY A 285 -3.22 -14.06 -17.32
N ILE A 286 -2.95 -12.76 -17.43
CA ILE A 286 -3.83 -11.71 -16.88
C ILE A 286 -5.17 -11.71 -17.60
N GLY A 287 -5.19 -11.80 -18.93
CA GLY A 287 -6.39 -11.77 -19.76
C GLY A 287 -7.33 -12.96 -19.51
N VAL A 288 -6.78 -14.18 -19.36
CA VAL A 288 -7.59 -15.36 -19.00
C VAL A 288 -8.18 -15.20 -17.60
N ALA A 289 -7.38 -14.74 -16.64
CA ALA A 289 -7.84 -14.55 -15.27
C ALA A 289 -8.89 -13.44 -15.14
N THR A 290 -8.76 -12.32 -15.87
CA THR A 290 -9.75 -11.24 -15.87
C THR A 290 -11.04 -11.64 -16.58
N ALA A 291 -10.96 -12.42 -17.67
CA ALA A 291 -12.15 -12.98 -18.31
C ALA A 291 -12.92 -13.91 -17.36
N ALA A 292 -12.20 -14.81 -16.66
CA ALA A 292 -12.79 -15.68 -15.65
C ALA A 292 -13.39 -14.88 -14.47
N ALA A 293 -12.64 -13.90 -13.95
CA ALA A 293 -13.12 -13.00 -12.90
C ALA A 293 -14.38 -12.23 -13.33
N GLY A 294 -14.44 -11.76 -14.58
CA GLY A 294 -15.62 -11.08 -15.13
C GLY A 294 -16.85 -11.98 -15.19
N ILE A 295 -16.69 -13.25 -15.56
CA ILE A 295 -17.78 -14.24 -15.50
C ILE A 295 -18.24 -14.43 -14.05
N ILE A 296 -17.30 -14.59 -13.11
CA ILE A 296 -17.62 -14.72 -11.68
C ILE A 296 -18.40 -13.51 -11.19
N VAL A 297 -17.90 -12.29 -11.43
CA VAL A 297 -18.55 -11.04 -11.02
C VAL A 297 -19.93 -10.92 -11.64
N GLY A 298 -20.07 -11.22 -12.93
CA GLY A 298 -21.35 -11.20 -13.64
C GLY A 298 -22.36 -12.19 -13.06
N THR A 299 -21.96 -13.44 -12.84
CA THR A 299 -22.81 -14.45 -12.19
C THR A 299 -23.18 -14.03 -10.77
N VAL A 300 -22.22 -13.55 -9.97
CA VAL A 300 -22.45 -13.08 -8.59
C VAL A 300 -23.46 -11.92 -8.55
N SER A 301 -23.33 -10.97 -9.47
CA SER A 301 -24.21 -9.81 -9.56
C SER A 301 -25.63 -10.20 -9.95
N LEU A 302 -25.78 -11.21 -10.82
CA LEU A 302 -27.10 -11.71 -11.26
C LEU A 302 -27.76 -12.68 -10.28
N THR A 303 -26.97 -13.42 -9.49
CA THR A 303 -27.48 -14.48 -8.59
C THR A 303 -27.73 -14.00 -7.17
N GLY A 304 -27.24 -12.81 -6.80
CA GLY A 304 -27.35 -12.30 -5.43
C GLY A 304 -26.42 -13.02 -4.44
N ILE A 305 -25.41 -13.77 -4.91
CA ILE A 305 -24.42 -14.45 -4.04
C ILE A 305 -23.78 -13.48 -3.03
N GLY A 306 -23.59 -12.21 -3.38
CA GLY A 306 -23.10 -11.20 -2.45
C GLY A 306 -23.96 -11.08 -1.18
N LEU A 307 -25.29 -11.16 -1.32
CA LEU A 307 -26.23 -11.15 -0.19
C LEU A 307 -26.10 -12.44 0.65
N VAL A 308 -25.95 -13.59 -0.01
CA VAL A 308 -25.72 -14.86 0.68
C VAL A 308 -24.42 -14.83 1.49
N MET A 309 -23.35 -14.25 0.93
CA MET A 309 -22.09 -14.08 1.65
C MET A 309 -22.26 -13.15 2.86
N THR A 310 -23.05 -12.09 2.74
CA THR A 310 -23.44 -11.22 3.86
C THR A 310 -24.14 -12.04 4.95
N GLU A 311 -25.18 -12.82 4.62
CA GLU A 311 -25.93 -13.63 5.59
C GLU A 311 -25.06 -14.70 6.27
N VAL A 312 -24.18 -15.38 5.51
CA VAL A 312 -23.26 -16.38 6.06
C VAL A 312 -22.29 -15.75 7.06
N VAL A 313 -21.71 -14.59 6.72
CA VAL A 313 -20.77 -13.90 7.61
C VAL A 313 -21.51 -13.34 8.83
N GLU A 314 -22.72 -12.81 8.67
CA GLU A 314 -23.56 -12.35 9.77
C GLU A 314 -23.87 -13.48 10.76
N LEU A 315 -24.39 -14.61 10.24
CA LEU A 315 -24.74 -15.77 11.04
C LEU A 315 -23.54 -16.32 11.82
N LEU A 316 -22.38 -16.45 11.15
CA LEU A 316 -21.16 -16.96 11.78
C LEU A 316 -20.53 -15.96 12.76
N SER A 317 -20.68 -14.67 12.50
CA SER A 317 -20.14 -13.63 13.39
C SER A 317 -21.04 -13.36 14.60
N GLY A 318 -22.33 -13.70 14.53
CA GLY A 318 -23.31 -13.43 15.59
C GLY A 318 -23.43 -11.94 15.91
N GLY A 319 -23.26 -11.08 14.90
CA GLY A 319 -23.23 -9.62 15.04
C GLY A 319 -21.93 -9.07 15.66
N ASN A 320 -20.93 -9.91 15.94
CA ASN A 320 -19.64 -9.42 16.43
C ASN A 320 -18.77 -8.89 15.29
N LEU A 321 -18.57 -7.58 15.28
CA LEU A 321 -17.77 -6.86 14.29
C LEU A 321 -16.36 -7.45 14.08
N MET A 322 -15.67 -7.87 15.14
CA MET A 322 -14.30 -8.38 15.02
C MET A 322 -14.29 -9.77 14.36
N ILE A 323 -15.22 -10.63 14.73
CA ILE A 323 -15.36 -11.97 14.12
C ILE A 323 -15.70 -11.82 12.64
N MET A 324 -16.62 -10.91 12.30
CA MET A 324 -16.97 -10.60 10.92
C MET A 324 -15.75 -10.16 10.10
N LEU A 325 -14.95 -9.20 10.58
CA LEU A 325 -13.74 -8.76 9.87
C LEU A 325 -12.71 -9.90 9.69
N VAL A 326 -12.55 -10.77 10.69
CA VAL A 326 -11.67 -11.94 10.58
C VAL A 326 -12.20 -12.95 9.56
N LEU A 327 -13.50 -13.21 9.55
CA LEU A 327 -14.13 -14.09 8.55
C LEU A 327 -13.96 -13.53 7.14
N VAL A 328 -14.23 -12.24 6.93
CA VAL A 328 -14.03 -11.58 5.63
C VAL A 328 -12.57 -11.65 5.22
N ALA A 329 -11.62 -11.44 6.13
CA ALA A 329 -10.20 -11.56 5.85
C ALA A 329 -9.82 -12.97 5.38
N VAL A 330 -10.32 -14.01 6.06
CA VAL A 330 -10.08 -15.42 5.69
C VAL A 330 -10.71 -15.74 4.33
N VAL A 331 -11.96 -15.36 4.11
CA VAL A 331 -12.66 -15.60 2.85
C VAL A 331 -11.96 -14.88 1.70
N SER A 332 -11.56 -13.62 1.91
CA SER A 332 -10.81 -12.82 0.92
C SER A 332 -9.47 -13.47 0.56
N LEU A 333 -8.77 -14.04 1.55
CA LEU A 333 -7.53 -14.76 1.33
C LEU A 333 -7.77 -16.04 0.51
N VAL A 334 -8.76 -16.85 0.88
CA VAL A 334 -9.10 -18.11 0.19
C VAL A 334 -9.54 -17.85 -1.25
N LEU A 335 -10.44 -16.89 -1.47
CA LEU A 335 -10.91 -16.50 -2.81
C LEU A 335 -9.77 -15.97 -3.70
N GLY A 336 -8.78 -15.30 -3.10
CA GLY A 336 -7.64 -14.76 -3.82
C GLY A 336 -6.58 -15.78 -4.20
N MET A 337 -6.56 -16.98 -3.60
CA MET A 337 -5.50 -17.96 -3.84
C MET A 337 -5.46 -18.40 -5.30
N GLY A 338 -4.28 -18.29 -5.91
CA GLY A 338 -4.04 -18.75 -7.29
C GLY A 338 -4.52 -17.81 -8.39
N LEU A 339 -5.11 -16.67 -8.02
CA LEU A 339 -5.48 -15.63 -8.97
C LEU A 339 -4.36 -14.58 -9.09
N PRO A 340 -4.06 -14.06 -10.29
CA PRO A 340 -3.25 -12.86 -10.45
C PRO A 340 -3.89 -11.68 -9.70
N THR A 341 -3.07 -10.79 -9.14
CA THR A 341 -3.52 -9.72 -8.24
C THR A 341 -4.70 -8.88 -8.76
N THR A 342 -4.69 -8.52 -10.04
CA THR A 342 -5.79 -7.74 -10.64
C THR A 342 -7.10 -8.53 -10.63
N ALA A 343 -7.05 -9.80 -11.05
CA ALA A 343 -8.22 -10.68 -11.07
C ALA A 343 -8.70 -10.99 -9.64
N ASN A 344 -7.75 -11.22 -8.73
CA ASN A 344 -7.99 -11.40 -7.30
C ASN A 344 -8.75 -10.18 -6.74
N TYR A 345 -8.23 -8.96 -6.95
CA TYR A 345 -8.89 -7.76 -6.47
C TYR A 345 -10.30 -7.59 -7.06
N ILE A 346 -10.51 -7.86 -8.35
CA ILE A 346 -11.84 -7.84 -8.96
C ILE A 346 -12.80 -8.78 -8.23
N VAL A 347 -12.43 -10.06 -8.06
CA VAL A 347 -13.30 -11.06 -7.41
C VAL A 347 -13.53 -10.71 -5.94
N VAL A 348 -12.47 -10.42 -5.20
CA VAL A 348 -12.54 -10.18 -3.76
C VAL A 348 -13.27 -8.86 -3.45
N SER A 349 -12.99 -7.78 -4.18
CA SER A 349 -13.67 -6.50 -3.90
C SER A 349 -15.15 -6.52 -4.26
N THR A 350 -15.54 -7.19 -5.34
CA THR A 350 -16.96 -7.28 -5.74
C THR A 350 -17.77 -8.16 -4.80
N LEU A 351 -17.16 -9.19 -4.22
CA LEU A 351 -17.83 -10.09 -3.28
C LEU A 351 -17.80 -9.59 -1.83
N MET A 352 -16.63 -9.17 -1.35
CA MET A 352 -16.39 -8.97 0.09
C MET A 352 -16.48 -7.51 0.54
N ALA A 353 -16.24 -6.53 -0.35
CA ALA A 353 -16.38 -5.13 0.06
C ALA A 353 -17.83 -4.78 0.46
N PRO A 354 -18.88 -5.22 -0.28
CA PRO A 354 -20.27 -4.98 0.14
C PRO A 354 -20.58 -5.60 1.50
N VAL A 355 -20.06 -6.80 1.78
CA VAL A 355 -20.26 -7.51 3.07
C VAL A 355 -19.73 -6.67 4.24
N VAL A 356 -18.51 -6.12 4.10
CA VAL A 356 -17.91 -5.28 5.15
C VAL A 356 -18.66 -3.96 5.31
N VAL A 357 -19.12 -3.35 4.20
CA VAL A 357 -19.89 -2.10 4.25
C VAL A 357 -21.22 -2.34 4.95
N GLU A 358 -21.98 -3.35 4.54
CA GLU A 358 -23.35 -3.58 5.04
C GLU A 358 -23.33 -4.07 6.49
N LEU A 359 -22.62 -5.17 6.79
CA LEU A 359 -22.55 -5.69 8.17
C LEU A 359 -21.78 -4.75 9.10
N GLY A 360 -20.79 -4.05 8.57
CA GLY A 360 -20.06 -3.02 9.31
C GLY A 360 -20.98 -1.89 9.74
N ALA A 361 -21.76 -1.34 8.81
CA ALA A 361 -22.71 -0.27 9.09
C ALA A 361 -23.78 -0.67 10.11
N GLN A 362 -24.26 -1.91 10.06
CA GLN A 362 -25.22 -2.46 11.03
C GLN A 362 -24.59 -2.67 12.42
N SER A 363 -23.31 -3.06 12.47
CA SER A 363 -22.55 -3.29 13.72
C SER A 363 -21.86 -2.02 14.26
N GLY A 364 -22.18 -0.83 13.74
CA GLY A 364 -21.63 0.46 14.19
C GLY A 364 -20.25 0.84 13.61
N LEU A 365 -19.69 0.03 12.70
CA LEU A 365 -18.49 0.35 11.94
C LEU A 365 -18.83 1.19 10.71
N ILE A 366 -18.84 2.49 10.91
CA ILE A 366 -19.01 3.47 9.83
C ILE A 366 -17.62 3.94 9.37
N VAL A 367 -17.14 3.42 8.24
CA VAL A 367 -15.83 3.76 7.67
C VAL A 367 -15.92 4.18 6.19
N PRO A 368 -14.98 5.01 5.69
CA PRO A 368 -14.94 5.37 4.28
C PRO A 368 -14.78 4.15 3.37
N LEU A 369 -15.42 4.18 2.20
CA LEU A 369 -15.39 3.07 1.24
C LEU A 369 -13.96 2.68 0.82
N ILE A 370 -13.05 3.65 0.69
CA ILE A 370 -11.64 3.38 0.39
C ILE A 370 -10.96 2.51 1.46
N ALA A 371 -11.33 2.65 2.74
CA ALA A 371 -10.79 1.81 3.80
C ALA A 371 -11.22 0.36 3.62
N VAL A 372 -12.48 0.12 3.24
CA VAL A 372 -12.99 -1.23 2.96
C VAL A 372 -12.30 -1.85 1.74
N HIS A 373 -12.15 -1.09 0.66
CA HIS A 373 -11.47 -1.56 -0.55
C HIS A 373 -9.99 -1.85 -0.29
N LEU A 374 -9.29 -1.00 0.48
CA LEU A 374 -7.93 -1.28 0.92
C LEU A 374 -7.88 -2.51 1.84
N PHE A 375 -8.87 -2.70 2.72
CA PHE A 375 -8.91 -3.87 3.61
C PHE A 375 -8.94 -5.17 2.80
N VAL A 376 -9.90 -5.31 1.89
CA VAL A 376 -10.03 -6.51 1.06
C VAL A 376 -8.86 -6.66 0.08
N PHE A 377 -8.32 -5.55 -0.43
CA PHE A 377 -7.13 -5.55 -1.28
C PHE A 377 -5.89 -6.11 -0.57
N TYR A 378 -5.65 -5.73 0.68
CA TYR A 378 -4.52 -6.25 1.46
C TYR A 378 -4.61 -7.76 1.69
N PHE A 379 -5.80 -8.30 1.97
CA PHE A 379 -5.97 -9.76 2.10
C PHE A 379 -5.85 -10.48 0.76
N GLY A 380 -6.35 -9.86 -0.32
CA GLY A 380 -6.10 -10.32 -1.68
C GLY A 380 -4.60 -10.45 -1.95
N LEU A 381 -3.82 -9.40 -1.69
CA LEU A 381 -2.36 -9.42 -1.87
C LEU A 381 -1.64 -10.49 -1.03
N MET A 382 -2.13 -10.77 0.16
CA MET A 382 -1.55 -11.84 0.98
C MET A 382 -1.82 -13.24 0.43
N ALA A 383 -2.84 -13.44 -0.39
CA ALA A 383 -3.06 -14.70 -1.07
C ALA A 383 -1.86 -15.09 -1.96
N ASP A 384 -1.13 -14.12 -2.52
CA ASP A 384 0.08 -14.34 -3.33
C ASP A 384 1.24 -15.01 -2.55
N VAL A 385 1.23 -14.92 -1.22
CA VAL A 385 2.26 -15.52 -0.35
C VAL A 385 1.75 -16.68 0.49
N THR A 386 0.45 -16.94 0.48
CA THR A 386 -0.13 -17.94 1.39
C THR A 386 -0.04 -19.35 0.79
N PRO A 387 0.52 -20.32 1.52
CA PRO A 387 0.47 -21.73 1.13
C PRO A 387 -0.98 -22.25 1.03
N PRO A 388 -1.30 -23.18 0.12
CA PRO A 388 -0.36 -23.97 -0.70
C PRO A 388 0.03 -23.35 -2.04
N VAL A 389 -0.58 -22.23 -2.46
CA VAL A 389 -0.49 -21.74 -3.84
C VAL A 389 0.59 -20.68 -4.08
N GLY A 390 0.87 -19.82 -3.08
CA GLY A 390 1.63 -18.56 -3.22
C GLY A 390 2.62 -18.44 -4.39
N LEU A 391 2.16 -17.92 -5.53
CA LEU A 391 2.86 -17.94 -6.82
C LEU A 391 4.24 -17.28 -6.79
N ALA A 392 4.36 -16.16 -6.06
CA ALA A 392 5.64 -15.49 -5.87
C ALA A 392 6.64 -16.37 -5.10
N SER A 393 6.16 -17.18 -4.16
CA SER A 393 6.97 -18.14 -3.40
C SER A 393 7.50 -19.26 -4.27
N PHE A 394 6.72 -19.74 -5.26
CA PHE A 394 7.19 -20.72 -6.24
C PHE A 394 8.33 -20.17 -7.10
N ALA A 395 8.17 -18.94 -7.62
CA ALA A 395 9.22 -18.27 -8.39
C ALA A 395 10.50 -18.07 -7.56
N ALA A 396 10.37 -17.58 -6.33
CA ALA A 396 11.51 -17.36 -5.44
C ALA A 396 12.18 -18.67 -5.02
N ALA A 397 11.42 -19.73 -4.77
CA ALA A 397 11.95 -21.03 -4.40
C ALA A 397 12.75 -21.68 -5.53
N ALA A 398 12.33 -21.48 -6.79
CA ALA A 398 13.09 -21.92 -7.96
C ALA A 398 14.46 -21.23 -8.04
N ILE A 399 14.51 -19.91 -7.80
CA ILE A 399 15.77 -19.13 -7.77
C ILE A 399 16.63 -19.54 -6.55
N ALA A 400 16.00 -19.69 -5.38
CA ALA A 400 16.67 -20.05 -4.13
C ALA A 400 17.14 -21.51 -4.08
N ARG A 401 16.61 -22.38 -4.95
CA ARG A 401 16.79 -23.84 -4.93
C ARG A 401 16.38 -24.46 -3.59
N THR A 402 15.11 -24.28 -3.23
CA THR A 402 14.52 -24.76 -1.97
C THR A 402 13.07 -25.21 -2.17
N ASP A 403 12.46 -25.79 -1.14
CA ASP A 403 11.05 -26.16 -1.13
C ASP A 403 10.14 -24.91 -1.21
N PRO A 404 9.22 -24.83 -2.21
CA PRO A 404 8.25 -23.75 -2.34
C PRO A 404 7.35 -23.55 -1.12
N ILE A 405 6.91 -24.63 -0.47
CA ILE A 405 6.03 -24.57 0.69
C ILE A 405 6.77 -24.00 1.89
N LYS A 406 8.02 -24.42 2.13
CA LYS A 406 8.85 -23.84 3.23
C LYS A 406 9.12 -22.36 3.01
N THR A 407 9.38 -21.96 1.77
CA THR A 407 9.57 -20.55 1.38
C THR A 407 8.27 -19.76 1.59
N GLY A 408 7.13 -20.31 1.16
CA GLY A 408 5.82 -19.70 1.30
C GLY A 408 5.39 -19.53 2.75
N VAL A 409 5.59 -20.55 3.61
CA VAL A 409 5.30 -20.44 5.05
C VAL A 409 6.12 -19.31 5.69
N THR A 410 7.42 -19.26 5.37
CA THR A 410 8.31 -18.22 5.90
C THR A 410 7.90 -16.83 5.40
N ALA A 411 7.56 -16.71 4.10
CA ALA A 411 7.09 -15.47 3.49
C ALA A 411 5.76 -15.01 4.11
N PHE A 412 4.82 -15.92 4.35
CA PHE A 412 3.55 -15.65 5.00
C PHE A 412 3.76 -15.08 6.41
N PHE A 413 4.62 -15.70 7.22
CA PHE A 413 4.93 -15.19 8.57
C PHE A 413 5.61 -13.82 8.56
N TYR A 414 6.51 -13.57 7.60
CA TYR A 414 7.07 -12.23 7.42
C TYR A 414 5.96 -11.24 7.03
N SER A 415 5.07 -11.61 6.11
CA SER A 415 3.97 -10.79 5.61
C SER A 415 2.79 -10.64 6.58
N MET A 416 2.74 -11.38 7.69
CA MET A 416 1.68 -11.25 8.72
C MET A 416 1.60 -9.83 9.32
N ARG A 417 2.70 -9.06 9.29
CA ARG A 417 2.69 -7.63 9.63
C ARG A 417 1.81 -6.79 8.68
N THR A 418 1.69 -7.22 7.43
CA THR A 418 0.85 -6.56 6.42
C THR A 418 -0.61 -6.95 6.65
N ALA A 419 -0.88 -8.15 7.16
CA ALA A 419 -2.22 -8.63 7.54
C ALA A 419 -2.91 -7.77 8.60
N ILE A 420 -2.15 -7.27 9.58
CA ILE A 420 -2.74 -6.55 10.71
C ILE A 420 -3.10 -5.11 10.33
N LEU A 421 -2.34 -4.46 9.43
CA LEU A 421 -2.56 -3.08 9.00
C LEU A 421 -4.02 -2.77 8.61
N PRO A 422 -4.71 -3.62 7.82
CA PRO A 422 -6.14 -3.50 7.54
C PRO A 422 -7.04 -3.33 8.75
N PHE A 423 -6.89 -4.19 9.75
CA PHE A 423 -7.66 -4.07 10.98
C PHE A 423 -7.36 -2.74 11.68
N LEU A 424 -6.09 -2.33 11.70
CA LEU A 424 -5.67 -1.12 12.38
C LEU A 424 -6.28 0.12 11.72
N PHE A 425 -6.23 0.24 10.39
CA PHE A 425 -6.74 1.43 9.73
C PHE A 425 -8.27 1.47 9.61
N ILE A 426 -8.95 0.31 9.70
CA ILE A 426 -10.41 0.27 9.81
C ILE A 426 -10.85 0.89 11.14
N PHE A 427 -10.17 0.59 12.24
CA PHE A 427 -10.49 1.17 13.55
C PHE A 427 -9.84 2.53 13.80
N ASN A 428 -8.81 2.89 13.03
CA ASN A 428 -8.12 4.17 13.08
C ASN A 428 -7.82 4.69 11.67
N THR A 429 -8.79 5.37 11.08
CA THR A 429 -8.70 5.92 9.71
C THR A 429 -7.66 7.04 9.57
N GLN A 430 -7.09 7.55 10.67
CA GLN A 430 -5.95 8.48 10.63
C GLN A 430 -4.72 7.82 9.98
N LEU A 431 -4.60 6.49 10.06
CA LEU A 431 -3.55 5.76 9.33
C LEU A 431 -3.69 5.88 7.81
N LEU A 432 -4.90 6.14 7.31
CA LEU A 432 -5.18 6.45 5.91
C LEU A 432 -5.07 7.96 5.63
N MET A 433 -4.53 8.77 6.54
CA MET A 433 -4.48 10.23 6.42
C MET A 433 -5.87 10.87 6.28
N ILE A 434 -6.89 10.28 6.92
CA ILE A 434 -8.26 10.80 6.98
C ILE A 434 -8.47 11.45 8.35
N GLY A 435 -8.98 12.69 8.38
CA GLY A 435 -9.24 13.43 9.62
C GLY A 435 -7.98 13.88 10.35
N ILE A 436 -6.94 14.28 9.60
CA ILE A 436 -5.71 14.86 10.15
C ILE A 436 -5.74 16.38 9.92
N ASP A 437 -5.91 17.14 11.00
CA ASP A 437 -6.08 18.60 10.93
C ASP A 437 -4.78 19.38 11.19
N SER A 438 -3.72 18.72 11.69
CA SER A 438 -2.46 19.37 12.08
C SER A 438 -1.23 18.54 11.69
N VAL A 439 -0.15 19.21 11.31
CA VAL A 439 1.15 18.59 11.04
C VAL A 439 1.68 17.85 12.28
N TRP A 440 1.44 18.38 13.48
CA TRP A 440 1.84 17.70 14.71
C TRP A 440 1.09 16.39 14.91
N HIS A 441 -0.22 16.40 14.65
CA HIS A 441 -1.06 15.21 14.72
C HIS A 441 -0.61 14.17 13.68
N LEU A 442 -0.27 14.59 12.44
CA LEU A 442 0.31 13.71 11.43
C LEU A 442 1.61 13.06 11.93
N LEU A 443 2.56 13.85 12.44
CA LEU A 443 3.85 13.35 12.92
C LEU A 443 3.68 12.37 14.07
N LEU A 444 2.76 12.66 14.99
CA LEU A 444 2.45 11.80 16.13
C LEU A 444 1.85 10.47 15.66
N THR A 445 0.90 10.49 14.73
CA THR A 445 0.30 9.27 14.13
C THR A 445 1.34 8.46 13.36
N MET A 446 2.20 9.11 12.57
CA MET A 446 3.28 8.43 11.85
C MET A 446 4.28 7.76 12.81
N ALA A 447 4.70 8.48 13.86
CA ALA A 447 5.67 7.98 14.83
C ALA A 447 5.10 6.84 15.67
N SER A 448 3.88 6.98 16.19
CA SER A 448 3.21 5.96 17.00
C SER A 448 2.94 4.69 16.18
N ALA A 449 2.45 4.83 14.95
CA ALA A 449 2.16 3.70 14.07
C ALA A 449 3.42 2.96 13.64
N THR A 450 4.49 3.70 13.32
CA THR A 450 5.79 3.11 12.99
C THR A 450 6.37 2.36 14.20
N LEU A 451 6.36 2.98 15.39
CA LEU A 451 6.81 2.34 16.62
C LEU A 451 6.01 1.06 16.90
N ALA A 452 4.68 1.14 16.84
CA ALA A 452 3.79 0.01 17.10
C ALA A 452 4.03 -1.15 16.12
N MET A 453 4.26 -0.88 14.83
CA MET A 453 4.63 -1.92 13.86
C MET A 453 6.01 -2.53 14.11
N LEU A 454 6.99 -1.73 14.54
CA LEU A 454 8.31 -2.26 14.91
C LEU A 454 8.20 -3.18 16.13
N LEU A 455 7.41 -2.80 17.13
CA LEU A 455 7.15 -3.64 18.31
C LEU A 455 6.37 -4.91 17.95
N PHE A 456 5.41 -4.82 17.02
CA PHE A 456 4.69 -5.98 16.47
C PHE A 456 5.65 -6.96 15.79
N ALA A 457 6.53 -6.44 14.94
CA ALA A 457 7.59 -7.22 14.29
C ALA A 457 8.53 -7.86 15.33
N ALA A 458 8.97 -7.12 16.36
CA ALA A 458 9.79 -7.69 17.43
C ALA A 458 9.08 -8.80 18.21
N ALA A 459 7.79 -8.62 18.51
CA ALA A 459 6.98 -9.58 19.25
C ALA A 459 6.79 -10.89 18.46
N THR A 460 6.41 -10.77 17.18
CA THR A 460 6.17 -11.91 16.28
C THR A 460 7.46 -12.64 15.90
N GLN A 461 8.57 -11.92 15.79
CA GLN A 461 9.90 -12.52 15.56
C GLN A 461 10.51 -13.14 16.83
N GLY A 462 9.93 -12.90 18.00
CA GLY A 462 10.43 -13.39 19.30
C GLY A 462 11.78 -12.79 19.70
N TYR A 463 12.13 -11.62 19.16
CA TYR A 463 13.41 -10.95 19.38
C TYR A 463 13.24 -9.44 19.36
N PHE A 464 13.75 -8.76 20.38
CA PHE A 464 13.77 -7.29 20.43
C PHE A 464 15.20 -6.76 20.63
N LEU A 465 15.70 -6.71 21.87
CA LEU A 465 17.13 -6.47 22.16
C LEU A 465 17.87 -7.79 22.37
N VAL A 466 17.19 -8.70 23.06
CA VAL A 466 17.56 -10.10 23.24
C VAL A 466 16.37 -10.97 22.84
N ARG A 467 16.56 -12.30 22.85
CA ARG A 467 15.45 -13.23 22.67
C ARG A 467 14.36 -12.96 23.72
N SER A 468 13.16 -12.65 23.23
CA SER A 468 12.01 -12.34 24.06
C SER A 468 11.49 -13.60 24.73
N ARG A 469 11.14 -13.50 26.01
CA ARG A 469 10.33 -14.54 26.66
C ARG A 469 8.88 -14.39 26.20
N PHE A 470 8.09 -15.46 26.30
CA PHE A 470 6.69 -15.45 25.83
C PHE A 470 5.87 -14.28 26.41
N TYR A 471 6.00 -14.01 27.71
CA TYR A 471 5.32 -12.87 28.34
C TYR A 471 5.84 -11.51 27.86
N GLU A 472 7.11 -11.38 27.48
CA GLU A 472 7.62 -10.12 26.92
C GLU A 472 7.06 -9.89 25.52
N SER A 473 6.95 -10.94 24.70
CA SER A 473 6.25 -10.85 23.42
C SER A 473 4.77 -10.48 23.61
N LEU A 474 4.08 -11.05 24.63
CA LEU A 474 2.69 -10.69 24.94
C LEU A 474 2.57 -9.23 25.38
N LEU A 475 3.49 -8.73 26.22
CA LEU A 475 3.54 -7.33 26.61
C LEU A 475 3.81 -6.41 25.42
N LEU A 476 4.73 -6.79 24.52
CA LEU A 476 4.98 -6.05 23.28
C LEU A 476 3.74 -5.99 22.39
N LEU A 477 2.97 -7.09 22.26
CA LEU A 477 1.70 -7.11 21.54
C LEU A 477 0.65 -6.20 22.20
N LEU A 478 0.58 -6.18 23.54
CA LEU A 478 -0.32 -5.29 24.28
C LEU A 478 0.04 -3.81 24.07
N ILE A 479 1.34 -3.49 24.09
CA ILE A 479 1.84 -2.14 23.79
C ILE A 479 1.48 -1.76 22.34
N THR A 480 1.74 -2.64 21.39
CA THR A 480 1.36 -2.45 19.98
C THR A 480 -0.14 -2.16 19.85
N PHE A 481 -1.00 -2.98 20.46
CA PHE A 481 -2.46 -2.77 20.41
C PHE A 481 -2.86 -1.42 20.99
N THR A 482 -2.28 -1.03 22.13
CA THR A 482 -2.56 0.25 22.80
C THR A 482 -2.11 1.45 21.98
N LEU A 483 -0.95 1.36 21.31
CA LEU A 483 -0.45 2.45 20.45
C LEU A 483 -1.30 2.61 19.18
N PHE A 484 -1.87 1.53 18.64
CA PHE A 484 -2.68 1.61 17.42
C PHE A 484 -4.14 2.01 17.67
N ARG A 485 -4.75 1.43 18.71
CA ARG A 485 -6.14 1.71 19.09
C ARG A 485 -6.20 2.25 20.52
N PRO A 486 -5.59 3.42 20.80
CA PRO A 486 -5.59 4.00 22.13
C PRO A 486 -7.01 4.29 22.63
N GLY A 487 -7.92 4.65 21.71
CA GLY A 487 -9.33 4.91 22.02
C GLY A 487 -10.07 3.72 22.62
N PHE A 488 -9.63 2.47 22.39
CA PHE A 488 -10.29 1.28 22.94
C PHE A 488 -10.43 1.33 24.46
N TRP A 489 -9.39 1.80 25.15
CA TRP A 489 -9.38 1.91 26.60
C TRP A 489 -10.30 3.03 27.10
N TRP A 490 -10.37 4.13 26.35
CA TRP A 490 -11.33 5.20 26.65
C TRP A 490 -12.76 4.80 26.35
N ASP A 491 -13.02 4.02 25.30
CA ASP A 491 -14.36 3.56 24.93
C ASP A 491 -15.00 2.71 26.05
N MET A 492 -14.21 2.12 26.95
CA MET A 492 -14.70 1.40 28.14
C MET A 492 -15.21 2.33 29.25
N VAL A 493 -14.79 3.60 29.26
CA VAL A 493 -15.08 4.57 30.32
C VAL A 493 -15.96 5.71 29.82
N TYR A 494 -15.68 6.21 28.61
CA TYR A 494 -16.37 7.30 27.94
C TYR A 494 -16.95 6.82 26.61
N PRO A 495 -18.28 6.94 26.41
CA PRO A 495 -18.88 6.66 25.11
C PRO A 495 -18.22 7.50 23.99
N PRO A 496 -17.94 6.91 22.81
CA PRO A 496 -17.25 7.63 21.74
C PRO A 496 -18.11 8.69 21.06
N TYR A 497 -19.44 8.53 21.10
CA TYR A 497 -20.42 9.38 20.45
C TYR A 497 -21.59 9.69 21.38
N LYS A 498 -22.23 10.83 21.14
CA LYS A 498 -23.49 11.25 21.72
C LYS A 498 -24.53 11.33 20.61
N ASP A 499 -25.69 10.74 20.83
CA ASP A 499 -26.81 10.81 19.91
C ASP A 499 -27.50 12.18 19.97
N VAL A 500 -27.76 12.76 18.80
CA VAL A 500 -28.48 14.01 18.60
C VAL A 500 -29.74 13.72 17.76
N PRO A 501 -30.88 14.37 18.04
CA PRO A 501 -32.12 14.14 17.29
C PRO A 501 -32.00 14.46 15.80
N ALA A 502 -32.72 13.69 14.97
CA ALA A 502 -32.74 13.84 13.52
C ALA A 502 -33.20 15.24 13.05
N ALA A 503 -34.04 15.93 13.83
CA ALA A 503 -34.49 17.29 13.55
C ALA A 503 -33.33 18.31 13.39
N GLU A 504 -32.20 18.07 14.06
CA GLU A 504 -31.03 18.94 13.97
C GLU A 504 -30.18 18.69 12.70
N LEU A 505 -30.53 17.72 11.87
CA LEU A 505 -29.77 17.35 10.67
C LEU A 505 -29.49 18.55 9.77
N MET A 506 -30.52 19.32 9.45
CA MET A 506 -30.39 20.44 8.51
C MET A 506 -29.43 21.51 9.05
N LYS A 507 -29.45 21.75 10.36
CA LYS A 507 -28.54 22.69 11.02
C LYS A 507 -27.11 22.15 11.00
N LEU A 508 -26.91 20.91 11.46
CA LEU A 508 -25.59 20.28 11.55
C LEU A 508 -24.92 20.07 10.20
N VAL A 509 -25.70 19.83 9.13
CA VAL A 509 -25.20 19.72 7.76
C VAL A 509 -24.86 21.10 7.18
N GLY A 510 -25.61 22.14 7.53
CA GLY A 510 -25.35 23.52 7.09
C GLY A 510 -24.10 24.12 7.73
N GLU A 511 -23.88 23.87 9.03
CA GLU A 511 -22.76 24.42 9.82
C GLU A 511 -21.45 23.64 9.65
N ALA A 512 -21.51 22.45 9.04
CA ALA A 512 -20.34 21.60 8.87
C ALA A 512 -19.26 22.24 7.96
N PRO A 513 -17.97 22.13 8.29
CA PRO A 513 -16.91 22.65 7.45
C PRO A 513 -16.82 21.94 6.09
N ASP A 514 -16.05 22.52 5.17
CA ASP A 514 -15.80 21.93 3.84
C ASP A 514 -15.27 20.49 3.95
N GLY A 515 -15.90 19.55 3.22
CA GLY A 515 -15.43 18.17 3.17
C GLY A 515 -15.69 17.35 4.44
N ALA A 516 -16.38 17.92 5.44
CA ALA A 516 -16.72 17.23 6.67
C ALA A 516 -17.66 16.05 6.39
N SER A 517 -17.67 15.05 7.27
CA SER A 517 -18.65 13.97 7.20
C SER A 517 -19.46 13.85 8.47
N LYS A 518 -20.74 13.47 8.37
CA LYS A 518 -21.63 13.28 9.52
C LYS A 518 -22.09 11.83 9.61
N ARG A 519 -22.05 11.26 10.81
CA ARG A 519 -22.50 9.89 11.09
C ARG A 519 -23.99 9.94 11.39
N VAL A 520 -24.78 9.22 10.62
CA VAL A 520 -26.23 9.24 10.69
C VAL A 520 -26.75 7.82 10.68
N TRP A 521 -27.63 7.49 11.62
CA TRP A 521 -28.34 6.22 11.64
C TRP A 521 -29.63 6.34 10.85
N ILE A 522 -29.82 5.43 9.89
CA ILE A 522 -31.03 5.33 9.09
C ILE A 522 -31.74 4.02 9.39
N GLU A 523 -33.07 4.08 9.38
CA GLU A 523 -33.97 2.99 9.70
C GLU A 523 -35.05 2.89 8.64
N GLY A 524 -35.34 1.69 8.17
CA GLY A 524 -36.41 1.46 7.22
C GLY A 524 -36.51 0.00 6.82
N THR A 525 -37.60 -0.32 6.13
CA THR A 525 -37.80 -1.64 5.53
C THR A 525 -37.17 -1.64 4.15
N ASN A 526 -36.19 -2.52 3.93
CA ASN A 526 -35.53 -2.64 2.63
C ASN A 526 -36.46 -3.30 1.59
N LEU A 527 -35.99 -3.37 0.33
CA LEU A 527 -36.73 -4.00 -0.77
C LEU A 527 -37.13 -5.47 -0.52
N ASP A 528 -36.43 -6.17 0.37
CA ASP A 528 -36.70 -7.56 0.75
C ASP A 528 -37.72 -7.70 1.89
N GLY A 529 -38.25 -6.60 2.40
CA GLY A 529 -39.21 -6.60 3.51
C GLY A 529 -38.57 -6.79 4.89
N LYS A 530 -37.25 -6.69 5.02
CA LYS A 530 -36.54 -6.74 6.30
C LYS A 530 -36.36 -5.33 6.86
N ASP A 531 -36.70 -5.15 8.14
CA ASP A 531 -36.41 -3.91 8.85
C ASP A 531 -34.91 -3.84 9.16
N ILE A 532 -34.26 -2.82 8.62
CA ILE A 532 -32.83 -2.59 8.79
C ILE A 532 -32.57 -1.28 9.50
N ARG A 533 -31.60 -1.32 10.42
CA ARG A 533 -31.01 -0.14 11.06
C ARG A 533 -29.52 -0.11 10.74
N LYS A 534 -29.05 0.94 10.08
CA LYS A 534 -27.64 1.04 9.69
C LYS A 534 -27.08 2.45 9.84
N GLY A 535 -25.82 2.52 10.22
CA GLY A 535 -25.07 3.76 10.31
C GLY A 535 -24.39 4.11 8.99
N VAL A 536 -24.57 5.35 8.52
CA VAL A 536 -23.98 5.84 7.27
C VAL A 536 -23.14 7.10 7.52
N LEU A 537 -21.98 7.18 6.87
CA LEU A 537 -21.16 8.39 6.82
C LEU A 537 -21.63 9.25 5.66
N LEU A 538 -22.23 10.41 5.94
CA LEU A 538 -22.63 11.37 4.92
C LEU A 538 -21.46 12.30 4.58
N PRO A 539 -20.82 12.19 3.40
CA PRO A 539 -19.74 13.09 3.00
C PRO A 539 -20.31 14.43 2.55
N LEU A 540 -20.16 15.45 3.37
CA LEU A 540 -20.61 16.80 3.06
C LEU A 540 -19.53 17.44 2.18
N GLY A 541 -19.89 17.81 0.95
CA GLY A 541 -18.98 18.44 0.01
C GLY A 541 -18.57 19.86 0.45
N LYS A 542 -18.45 20.76 -0.52
CA LYS A 542 -18.19 22.19 -0.23
C LYS A 542 -19.33 22.80 0.57
N THR A 543 -19.03 23.85 1.33
CA THR A 543 -19.97 24.59 2.16
C THR A 543 -21.04 25.20 1.27
N ALA A 544 -22.26 24.78 1.52
CA ALA A 544 -23.47 25.18 0.82
C ALA A 544 -24.65 24.95 1.77
N PRO A 545 -25.83 25.54 1.50
CA PRO A 545 -27.04 25.24 2.26
C PRO A 545 -27.28 23.74 2.36
N ALA A 546 -27.77 23.27 3.51
CA ALA A 546 -27.87 21.84 3.79
C ALA A 546 -28.63 21.06 2.70
N ARG A 547 -29.70 21.64 2.14
CA ARG A 547 -30.46 21.02 1.03
C ARG A 547 -29.58 20.77 -0.20
N GLU A 548 -28.74 21.73 -0.59
CA GLU A 548 -27.85 21.59 -1.74
C GLU A 548 -26.77 20.55 -1.48
N ARG A 549 -26.23 20.50 -0.25
CA ARG A 549 -25.27 19.47 0.15
C ARG A 549 -25.86 18.06 0.06
N LEU A 550 -27.07 17.87 0.59
CA LEU A 550 -27.76 16.57 0.53
C LEU A 550 -28.12 16.19 -0.91
N ALA A 551 -28.61 17.15 -1.71
CA ALA A 551 -28.91 16.95 -3.12
C ALA A 551 -27.65 16.60 -3.95
N ALA A 552 -26.49 17.19 -3.63
CA ALA A 552 -25.22 16.88 -4.27
C ALA A 552 -24.72 15.45 -3.97
N ILE A 553 -25.04 14.92 -2.79
CA ILE A 553 -24.80 13.50 -2.44
C ILE A 553 -25.79 12.58 -3.19
N GLY A 554 -26.92 13.15 -3.62
CA GLY A 554 -27.97 12.49 -4.38
C GLY A 554 -29.16 12.08 -3.55
N MET A 555 -29.42 12.72 -2.41
CA MET A 555 -30.60 12.45 -1.59
C MET A 555 -31.36 13.72 -1.22
N THR A 556 -32.68 13.60 -1.15
CA THR A 556 -33.58 14.67 -0.67
C THR A 556 -34.26 14.21 0.60
N VAL A 557 -34.19 15.02 1.65
CA VAL A 557 -34.79 14.71 2.95
C VAL A 557 -35.91 15.71 3.23
N VAL A 558 -37.04 15.20 3.69
CA VAL A 558 -38.23 15.98 4.06
C VAL A 558 -38.57 15.74 5.52
N PRO A 559 -38.92 16.79 6.29
CA PRO A 559 -39.44 16.62 7.63
C PRO A 559 -40.84 16.01 7.59
N LEU A 560 -41.10 15.01 8.43
CA LEU A 560 -42.40 14.37 8.63
C LEU A 560 -42.70 14.35 10.13
N GLY A 561 -43.20 15.46 10.66
CA GLY A 561 -43.34 15.67 12.10
C GLY A 561 -41.96 15.88 12.76
N ASP A 562 -41.66 15.09 13.79
CA ASP A 562 -40.37 15.10 14.49
C ASP A 562 -39.31 14.21 13.80
N GLU A 563 -39.69 13.45 12.77
CA GLU A 563 -38.81 12.57 12.01
C GLU A 563 -38.34 13.22 10.71
N MET A 564 -37.17 12.81 10.23
CA MET A 564 -36.64 13.22 8.92
C MET A 564 -36.66 12.02 7.98
N GLN A 565 -37.46 12.08 6.91
CA GLN A 565 -37.61 10.99 5.96
C GLN A 565 -36.89 11.28 4.64
N ILE A 566 -36.27 10.24 4.07
CA ILE A 566 -35.58 10.31 2.79
C ILE A 566 -36.61 10.17 1.67
N ALA A 567 -36.93 11.28 1.02
CA ALA A 567 -37.98 11.37 0.01
C ALA A 567 -37.56 10.80 -1.35
N GLN A 568 -36.30 11.03 -1.75
CA GLN A 568 -35.76 10.56 -3.03
C GLN A 568 -34.26 10.29 -2.92
N VAL A 569 -33.82 9.25 -3.63
CA VAL A 569 -32.41 8.93 -3.85
C VAL A 569 -32.17 8.84 -5.36
N LYS A 570 -31.16 9.55 -5.86
CA LYS A 570 -30.82 9.58 -7.28
C LYS A 570 -30.04 8.32 -7.68
N PHE A 571 -30.41 7.71 -8.80
CA PHE A 571 -29.71 6.55 -9.35
C PHE A 571 -28.24 6.89 -9.73
N GLY A 572 -27.33 5.95 -9.47
CA GLY A 572 -25.88 6.07 -9.60
C GLY A 572 -25.22 7.03 -8.61
N SER A 573 -25.96 7.57 -7.64
CA SER A 573 -25.45 8.59 -6.72
C SER A 573 -24.61 8.01 -5.59
N ARG A 574 -23.92 8.89 -4.85
CA ARG A 574 -23.17 8.47 -3.65
C ARG A 574 -24.11 7.98 -2.56
N ALA A 575 -25.30 8.57 -2.43
CA ALA A 575 -26.32 8.11 -1.49
C ALA A 575 -26.73 6.65 -1.76
N GLU A 576 -27.01 6.30 -3.01
CA GLU A 576 -27.36 4.91 -3.38
C GLU A 576 -26.18 3.95 -3.14
N LYS A 577 -24.95 4.35 -3.46
CA LYS A 577 -23.74 3.56 -3.16
C LYS A 577 -23.49 3.36 -1.66
N LEU A 578 -24.02 4.23 -0.81
CA LEU A 578 -24.01 4.10 0.65
C LEU A 578 -25.18 3.23 1.17
N GLY A 579 -25.97 2.64 0.26
CA GLY A 579 -27.13 1.82 0.58
C GLY A 579 -28.31 2.62 1.12
N ILE A 580 -28.38 3.92 0.86
CA ILE A 580 -29.52 4.74 1.27
C ILE A 580 -30.66 4.50 0.29
N GLU A 581 -31.82 4.13 0.80
CA GLU A 581 -33.02 3.88 0.00
C GLU A 581 -34.10 4.95 0.24
N GLN A 582 -34.97 5.11 -0.75
CA GLN A 582 -36.15 5.95 -0.63
C GLN A 582 -37.10 5.38 0.42
N GLY A 583 -37.66 6.26 1.27
CA GLY A 583 -38.62 5.87 2.31
C GLY A 583 -37.97 5.62 3.67
N PHE A 584 -36.65 5.45 3.74
CA PHE A 584 -35.94 5.31 5.01
C PHE A 584 -36.06 6.59 5.84
N LYS A 585 -36.05 6.41 7.16
CA LYS A 585 -36.08 7.47 8.15
C LYS A 585 -34.69 7.67 8.71
N ILE A 586 -34.36 8.90 9.07
CA ILE A 586 -33.15 9.23 9.82
C ILE A 586 -33.51 9.16 11.30
N ALA A 587 -32.93 8.20 12.01
CA ALA A 587 -33.22 7.94 13.41
C ALA A 587 -32.43 8.88 14.33
N THR A 588 -31.10 8.84 14.25
CA THR A 588 -30.21 9.66 15.09
C THR A 588 -28.98 10.14 14.33
N ILE A 589 -28.36 11.20 14.84
CA ILE A 589 -27.10 11.74 14.34
C ILE A 589 -26.06 11.57 15.45
N GLU A 590 -24.95 10.90 15.16
CA GLU A 590 -23.87 10.72 16.12
C GLU A 590 -22.91 11.92 16.06
N MET A 591 -22.73 12.60 17.20
CA MET A 591 -21.69 13.60 17.38
C MET A 591 -20.57 13.06 18.27
N PRO A 592 -19.29 13.39 18.00
CA PRO A 592 -18.19 13.04 18.90
C PRO A 592 -18.47 13.56 20.32
N ALA A 593 -18.37 12.69 21.33
CA ALA A 593 -18.54 13.09 22.72
C ALA A 593 -17.30 13.85 23.23
N GLU A 594 -17.50 14.76 24.20
CA GLU A 594 -16.39 15.40 24.91
C GLU A 594 -15.66 14.37 25.77
N ARG A 595 -14.39 14.11 25.46
CA ARG A 595 -13.54 13.15 26.19
C ARG A 595 -12.07 13.54 26.11
N PRO A 596 -11.22 13.03 27.01
CA PRO A 596 -9.78 13.22 26.90
C PRO A 596 -9.24 12.71 25.56
N ASP A 597 -8.18 13.36 25.08
CA ASP A 597 -7.49 12.94 23.86
C ASP A 597 -7.05 11.47 23.96
N LYS A 598 -7.14 10.74 22.86
CA LYS A 598 -6.87 9.30 22.85
C LYS A 598 -5.38 9.04 23.14
N GLU A 599 -4.53 9.96 22.68
CA GLU A 599 -3.08 9.95 22.72
C GLU A 599 -2.51 9.87 24.15
N TRP A 600 -3.29 10.21 25.18
CA TRP A 600 -2.89 10.03 26.58
C TRP A 600 -2.56 8.57 26.93
N MET A 601 -3.18 7.61 26.23
CA MET A 601 -2.87 6.17 26.39
C MET A 601 -1.48 5.78 25.89
N PHE A 602 -0.76 6.69 25.21
CA PHE A 602 0.63 6.43 24.82
C PHE A 602 1.58 6.48 26.03
N ILE A 603 1.26 7.25 27.07
CA ILE A 603 2.09 7.35 28.27
C ILE A 603 2.22 5.99 28.98
N PRO A 604 1.13 5.30 29.37
CA PRO A 604 1.24 3.98 30.00
C PRO A 604 1.87 2.95 29.06
N ALA A 605 1.60 3.02 27.75
CA ALA A 605 2.21 2.13 26.77
C ALA A 605 3.74 2.29 26.69
N LEU A 606 4.23 3.52 26.66
CA LEU A 606 5.67 3.84 26.65
C LEU A 606 6.34 3.52 27.99
N ALA A 607 5.66 3.70 29.11
CA ALA A 607 6.16 3.29 30.42
C ALA A 607 6.35 1.76 30.50
N LEU A 608 5.37 1.00 29.99
CA LEU A 608 5.47 -0.46 29.91
C LEU A 608 6.58 -0.91 28.95
N LEU A 609 6.75 -0.21 27.82
CA LEU A 609 7.87 -0.45 26.90
C LEU A 609 9.22 -0.21 27.58
N ALA A 610 9.35 0.88 28.34
CA ALA A 610 10.57 1.18 29.09
C ALA A 610 10.91 0.07 30.09
N LEU A 611 9.90 -0.50 30.77
CA LEU A 611 10.08 -1.65 31.66
C LEU A 611 10.66 -2.86 30.91
N VAL A 612 10.06 -3.22 29.76
CA VAL A 612 10.56 -4.33 28.92
C VAL A 612 12.01 -4.07 28.49
N VAL A 613 12.34 -2.85 28.05
CA VAL A 613 13.70 -2.45 27.66
C VAL A 613 14.68 -2.61 28.83
N VAL A 614 14.33 -2.16 30.04
CA VAL A 614 15.19 -2.28 31.22
C VAL A 614 15.46 -3.75 31.56
N VAL A 615 14.42 -4.59 31.55
CA VAL A 615 14.54 -6.04 31.82
C VAL A 615 15.43 -6.72 30.77
N GLN A 616 15.25 -6.42 29.49
CA GLN A 616 16.07 -6.97 28.42
C GLN A 616 17.52 -6.48 28.47
N ARG A 617 17.76 -5.19 28.76
CA ARG A 617 19.11 -4.64 28.89
C ARG A 617 19.90 -5.25 30.05
N ARG A 618 19.25 -5.56 31.17
CA ARG A 618 19.90 -6.28 32.29
C ARG A 618 20.39 -7.66 31.85
N ARG A 619 19.59 -8.38 31.06
CA ARG A 619 19.98 -9.70 30.51
C ARG A 619 21.08 -9.59 29.44
N LEU A 620 21.06 -8.56 28.63
CA LEU A 620 22.13 -8.29 27.65
C LEU A 620 23.48 -8.06 28.34
N LYS A 621 23.50 -7.26 29.42
CA LYS A 621 24.72 -7.00 30.22
C LYS A 621 25.22 -8.24 30.97
N ALA A 622 24.32 -9.16 31.33
CA ALA A 622 24.66 -10.41 32.00
C ALA A 622 25.27 -11.48 31.07
N GLY A 623 25.61 -11.13 29.81
CA GLY A 623 26.29 -12.02 28.89
C GLY A 623 25.43 -13.17 28.36
N ALA A 624 24.10 -12.98 28.29
CA ALA A 624 23.21 -14.00 27.72
C ALA A 624 23.76 -14.45 26.35
N PRO A 625 24.07 -15.75 26.17
CA PRO A 625 24.80 -16.19 24.98
C PRO A 625 23.96 -15.94 23.72
N PRO A 626 24.58 -15.49 22.62
CA PRO A 626 23.96 -15.58 21.30
C PRO A 626 23.96 -17.06 20.92
N SER A 627 22.94 -17.82 21.33
CA SER A 627 22.92 -19.25 21.05
C SER A 627 22.13 -19.56 19.78
N ALA A 628 22.88 -20.08 18.81
CA ALA A 628 22.59 -20.95 17.67
C ALA A 628 21.15 -21.01 17.10
N PRO A 629 21.00 -20.99 15.76
CA PRO A 629 19.69 -21.17 15.13
C PRO A 629 19.07 -22.49 15.62
N ARG A 630 17.77 -22.45 15.94
CA ARG A 630 16.96 -23.67 16.11
C ARG A 630 17.19 -24.49 14.84
N ALA A 631 17.94 -25.58 14.95
CA ALA A 631 17.79 -26.68 14.00
C ALA A 631 16.31 -27.04 14.07
N ALA A 632 15.58 -26.74 13.00
CA ALA A 632 14.24 -27.27 12.83
C ALA A 632 14.40 -28.80 12.82
N ALA A 633 14.00 -29.43 13.91
CA ALA A 633 13.87 -30.87 13.96
C ALA A 633 12.73 -31.24 13.01
N ALA A 634 13.09 -32.05 12.00
CA ALA A 634 12.27 -32.81 11.05
C ALA A 634 11.25 -32.02 10.20
#